data_AF-A0A7D8UDZ9-F1
#
_entry.id   AF-A0A7D8UDZ9-F1
#
_cell.length_a   1.000
_cell.length_b   1.000
_cell.length_c   1.000
_cell.angle_alpha   90.00
_cell.angle_beta   90.00
_cell.angle_gamma   90.00
#
_symmetry.space_group_name_H-M   'P 1'
#
loop_
_entity.id
_entity.type
_entity.pdbx_description
1 polymer ?
#
loop_
_entity_poly.entity_id
_entity_poly.type
_entity_poly.pdbx_seq_one_letter_code
_entity_poly.pdbx_strand_id
1 'polypeptide(L)'
;MRPTIYLVASLAAAGIAYFLASPTSSTPLTETRTADSADSGAGLAATPVTSQVMVDSGLLVLRVEDMHCEYACYPRVRETLEGFDQVVSVELDDQAEEGALDNPQVLITYDPGFDLGAARAALAERGFAKSSVVP
;
A
#
# COMPACT_ATOMS: atom_id res chain seq x y z
N MET A 1 9.92 56.53 -3.62
CA MET A 1 10.36 55.27 -2.98
C MET A 1 10.29 54.20 -4.07
N ARG A 2 11.40 54.01 -4.78
CA ARG A 2 12.46 53.01 -4.55
C ARG A 2 12.14 51.66 -5.25
N PRO A 3 12.66 51.47 -6.48
CA PRO A 3 12.49 50.32 -7.36
C PRO A 3 13.46 49.20 -6.99
N THR A 4 13.22 48.55 -5.86
CA THR A 4 14.07 47.47 -5.37
C THR A 4 13.30 46.17 -5.31
N ILE A 5 13.79 45.22 -6.09
CA ILE A 5 13.83 43.79 -5.75
C ILE A 5 12.70 42.95 -6.34
N TYR A 6 12.50 43.15 -7.65
CA TYR A 6 12.37 42.06 -8.63
C TYR A 6 13.65 41.20 -8.74
N LEU A 7 14.34 40.90 -7.62
CA LEU A 7 15.65 40.21 -7.59
C LEU A 7 15.56 38.78 -7.01
N VAL A 8 14.37 38.34 -6.57
CA VAL A 8 14.20 37.00 -5.97
C VAL A 8 13.82 35.95 -7.02
N ALA A 9 13.45 36.36 -8.23
CA ALA A 9 12.95 35.47 -9.28
C ALA A 9 14.02 34.72 -10.11
N SER A 10 15.31 34.93 -9.84
CA SER A 10 16.40 34.43 -10.70
C SER A 10 17.33 33.38 -10.07
N LEU A 11 17.07 32.93 -8.84
CA LEU A 11 17.93 31.97 -8.12
C LEU A 11 17.34 30.56 -7.95
N ALA A 12 16.21 30.26 -8.58
CA ALA A 12 15.56 28.93 -8.51
C ALA A 12 15.98 27.96 -9.64
N ALA A 13 16.71 28.42 -10.66
CA ALA A 13 16.98 27.62 -11.87
C ALA A 13 18.30 26.81 -11.85
N ALA A 14 19.17 27.00 -10.84
CA ALA A 14 20.49 26.37 -10.81
C ALA A 14 20.57 25.08 -9.95
N GLY A 15 19.50 24.70 -9.23
CA GLY A 15 19.49 23.49 -8.39
C GLY A 15 19.13 22.20 -9.12
N ILE A 16 18.44 22.29 -10.27
CA ILE A 16 17.88 21.13 -10.97
C ILE A 16 18.97 20.37 -11.76
N ALA A 17 20.05 21.04 -12.15
CA ALA A 17 21.12 20.44 -12.94
C ALA A 17 22.09 19.55 -12.14
N TYR A 18 22.12 19.65 -10.80
CA TYR A 18 23.05 18.85 -9.98
C TYR A 18 22.48 17.48 -9.56
N PHE A 19 21.15 17.32 -9.56
CA PHE A 19 20.53 16.06 -9.13
C PHE A 19 20.59 14.95 -10.19
N LEU A 20 20.70 15.30 -11.49
CA LEU A 20 20.84 14.33 -12.59
C LEU A 20 22.28 13.80 -12.77
N ALA A 21 23.25 14.29 -12.00
CA ALA A 21 24.67 13.93 -12.13
C ALA A 21 25.13 12.96 -11.03
N SER A 22 24.22 12.18 -10.44
CA SER A 22 24.59 11.04 -9.60
C SER A 22 24.88 9.84 -10.51
N PRO A 23 26.14 9.40 -10.66
CA PRO A 23 26.47 8.22 -11.46
C PRO A 23 25.84 6.99 -10.81
N THR A 24 24.80 6.46 -11.43
CA THR A 24 24.30 5.11 -11.17
C THR A 24 25.43 4.13 -11.46
N SER A 25 26.06 3.64 -10.40
CA SER A 25 26.91 2.46 -10.49
C SER A 25 26.01 1.26 -10.80
N SER A 26 25.83 0.98 -12.09
CA SER A 26 25.21 -0.27 -12.54
C SER A 26 26.32 -1.21 -12.99
N THR A 27 26.67 -2.12 -12.09
CA THR A 27 27.51 -3.30 -12.34
C THR A 27 26.85 -4.18 -13.42
N PRO A 28 27.62 -4.77 -14.34
CA PRO A 28 27.08 -5.53 -15.47
C PRO A 28 26.75 -6.97 -15.07
N LEU A 29 25.54 -7.42 -15.36
CA LEU A 29 25.19 -8.85 -15.38
C LEU A 29 24.40 -9.08 -16.68
N THR A 30 25.12 -9.41 -17.75
CA THR A 30 25.18 -10.78 -18.29
C THR A 30 23.79 -11.32 -18.61
N GLU A 31 23.36 -11.01 -19.84
CA GLU A 31 22.30 -11.70 -20.54
C GLU A 31 22.78 -13.14 -20.80
N THR A 32 22.18 -14.11 -20.10
CA THR A 32 22.27 -15.52 -20.46
C THR A 32 20.86 -16.06 -20.61
N ARG A 33 20.55 -16.36 -21.87
CA ARG A 33 19.37 -17.10 -22.33
C ARG A 33 19.54 -18.58 -22.00
N THR A 34 18.61 -19.18 -21.27
CA THR A 34 18.31 -20.63 -21.25
C THR A 34 16.87 -20.75 -20.73
N ALA A 35 15.87 -20.92 -21.60
CA ALA A 35 15.34 -22.20 -22.07
C ALA A 35 14.88 -23.15 -20.95
N ASP A 36 13.56 -23.33 -20.88
CA ASP A 36 12.83 -24.57 -20.60
C ASP A 36 13.34 -25.50 -19.48
N SER A 37 12.54 -25.65 -18.43
CA SER A 37 12.20 -26.96 -17.89
C SER A 37 10.99 -26.89 -16.98
N ALA A 38 10.10 -27.84 -17.22
CA ALA A 38 8.94 -28.20 -16.45
C ALA A 38 9.30 -28.75 -15.05
N ASP A 39 8.23 -28.98 -14.30
CA ASP A 39 8.13 -29.90 -13.17
C ASP A 39 8.66 -29.41 -11.82
N SER A 40 7.72 -29.04 -10.95
CA SER A 40 7.48 -29.82 -9.73
C SER A 40 6.41 -29.14 -8.90
N GLY A 41 5.37 -29.92 -8.55
CA GLY A 41 4.40 -29.55 -7.54
C GLY A 41 5.11 -29.30 -6.20
N ALA A 42 5.34 -28.03 -5.89
CA ALA A 42 5.72 -27.59 -4.57
C ALA A 42 4.43 -27.26 -3.82
N GLY A 43 4.16 -28.05 -2.78
CA GLY A 43 3.02 -27.86 -1.90
C GLY A 43 2.91 -26.43 -1.43
N LEU A 44 1.66 -25.99 -1.25
CA LEU A 44 1.29 -24.76 -0.56
C LEU A 44 1.94 -24.78 0.83
N ALA A 45 3.15 -24.24 0.91
CA ALA A 45 3.75 -23.82 2.15
C ALA A 45 2.91 -22.66 2.65
N ALA A 46 1.93 -22.97 3.49
CA ALA A 46 1.21 -21.97 4.27
C ALA A 46 2.25 -21.24 5.10
N THR A 47 2.56 -20.00 4.72
CA THR A 47 3.35 -19.09 5.54
C THR A 47 2.65 -18.98 6.88
N PRO A 48 3.36 -19.15 8.02
CA PRO A 48 2.74 -18.99 9.33
C PRO A 48 2.16 -17.58 9.41
N VAL A 49 0.86 -17.49 9.68
CA VAL A 49 0.21 -16.24 10.08
C VAL A 49 0.76 -15.94 11.46
N THR A 50 1.90 -15.26 11.53
CA THR A 50 2.29 -14.56 12.73
C THR A 50 1.17 -13.57 13.01
N SER A 51 0.39 -13.81 14.06
CA SER A 51 -0.57 -12.83 14.58
C SER A 51 0.20 -11.55 14.87
N GLN A 52 -0.05 -10.53 14.05
CA GLN A 52 0.53 -9.21 14.20
C GLN A 52 -0.44 -8.38 15.03
N VAL A 53 -0.39 -8.57 16.35
CA VAL A 53 -1.16 -7.75 17.29
C VAL A 53 -0.45 -6.42 17.45
N MET A 54 -1.15 -5.32 17.16
CA MET A 54 -0.64 -3.97 17.28
C MET A 54 -0.64 -3.54 18.76
N VAL A 55 0.50 -3.06 19.26
CA VAL A 55 0.65 -2.69 20.69
C VAL A 55 0.21 -1.26 20.97
N ASP A 56 0.41 -0.37 20.00
CA ASP A 56 0.05 1.05 20.09
C ASP A 56 -1.13 1.35 19.15
N SER A 57 -1.89 2.42 19.42
CA SER A 57 -2.87 2.96 18.47
C SER A 57 -2.16 3.52 17.24
N GLY A 58 -2.78 3.47 16.07
CA GLY A 58 -2.19 4.03 14.86
C GLY A 58 -3.11 4.08 13.66
N LEU A 59 -2.49 4.42 12.53
CA LEU A 59 -3.08 4.36 11.20
C LEU A 59 -2.34 3.29 10.40
N LEU A 60 -3.09 2.35 9.83
CA LEU A 60 -2.57 1.28 8.99
C LEU A 60 -3.18 1.41 7.60
N VAL A 61 -2.33 1.36 6.58
CA VAL A 61 -2.80 1.27 5.19
C VAL A 61 -2.79 -0.19 4.75
N LEU A 62 -3.96 -0.70 4.38
CA LEU A 62 -4.13 -2.06 3.89
C LEU A 62 -4.60 -2.01 2.44
N ARG A 63 -3.82 -2.61 1.54
CA ARG A 63 -4.20 -2.85 0.16
C ARG A 63 -5.00 -4.14 0.07
N VAL A 64 -6.15 -4.10 -0.61
CA VAL A 64 -7.08 -5.23 -0.77
C VAL A 64 -7.33 -5.45 -2.26
N GLU A 65 -6.46 -6.22 -2.93
CA GLU A 65 -6.43 -6.35 -4.39
C GLU A 65 -7.72 -6.94 -4.99
N ASP A 66 -8.42 -7.79 -4.24
CA ASP A 66 -9.67 -8.40 -4.69
C ASP A 66 -10.89 -7.45 -4.54
N MET A 67 -10.67 -6.22 -4.04
CA MET A 67 -11.70 -5.18 -3.96
C MET A 67 -11.79 -4.46 -5.32
N HIS A 68 -12.76 -4.84 -6.15
CA HIS A 68 -12.92 -4.32 -7.52
C HIS A 68 -14.08 -3.33 -7.69
N CYS A 69 -14.80 -2.98 -6.62
CA CYS A 69 -16.01 -2.18 -6.71
C CYS A 69 -16.27 -1.33 -5.47
N GLU A 70 -16.47 -0.02 -5.65
CA GLU A 70 -16.69 0.92 -4.53
C GLU A 70 -18.03 0.66 -3.83
N TYR A 71 -19.11 0.41 -4.55
CA TYR A 71 -20.45 0.37 -3.94
C TYR A 71 -20.82 -0.96 -3.26
N ALA A 72 -20.06 -2.03 -3.47
CA ALA A 72 -20.37 -3.35 -2.90
C ALA A 72 -19.17 -4.04 -2.25
N CYS A 73 -17.97 -3.90 -2.83
CA CYS A 73 -16.78 -4.56 -2.32
C CYS A 73 -16.25 -3.79 -1.11
N TYR A 74 -16.11 -2.46 -1.24
CA TYR A 74 -15.63 -1.61 -0.15
C TYR A 74 -16.54 -1.66 1.09
N PRO A 75 -17.87 -1.47 1.02
CA PRO A 75 -18.74 -1.59 2.18
C PRO A 75 -18.57 -2.91 2.92
N ARG A 76 -18.40 -4.02 2.19
CA ARG A 76 -18.17 -5.33 2.80
C ARG A 76 -16.80 -5.43 3.48
N VAL A 77 -15.74 -4.88 2.87
CA VAL A 77 -14.41 -4.80 3.48
C VAL A 77 -14.47 -3.96 4.75
N ARG A 78 -15.08 -2.77 4.66
CA ARG A 78 -15.29 -1.84 5.78
C ARG A 78 -16.05 -2.51 6.93
N GLU A 79 -17.22 -3.08 6.67
CA GLU A 79 -18.03 -3.78 7.68
C GLU A 79 -17.28 -4.95 8.32
N THR A 80 -16.42 -5.64 7.56
CA THR A 80 -15.62 -6.75 8.10
C THR A 80 -14.55 -6.23 9.06
N LEU A 81 -13.90 -5.11 8.74
CA LEU A 81 -12.84 -4.50 9.55
C LEU A 81 -13.39 -3.72 10.75
N GLU A 82 -14.47 -2.97 10.58
CA GLU A 82 -15.17 -2.26 11.67
C GLU A 82 -15.88 -3.22 12.65
N GLY A 83 -15.99 -4.50 12.32
CA GLY A 83 -16.47 -5.54 13.23
C GLY A 83 -15.49 -5.89 14.37
N PHE A 84 -14.26 -5.39 14.32
CA PHE A 84 -13.27 -5.56 15.38
C PHE A 84 -13.36 -4.39 16.37
N ASP A 85 -13.51 -4.68 17.67
CA ASP A 85 -13.70 -3.64 18.70
C ASP A 85 -12.55 -2.63 18.78
N GLN A 86 -11.35 -3.00 18.31
CA GLN A 86 -10.16 -2.15 18.30
C GLN A 86 -10.06 -1.27 17.05
N VAL A 87 -10.98 -1.38 16.09
CA VAL A 87 -10.98 -0.55 14.89
C VAL A 87 -11.88 0.66 15.14
N VAL A 88 -11.29 1.85 14.98
CA VAL A 88 -11.95 3.14 15.23
C VAL A 88 -12.64 3.66 13.97
N SER A 89 -11.96 3.57 12.82
CA SER A 89 -12.53 3.94 11.53
C SER A 89 -11.85 3.18 10.40
N VAL A 90 -12.60 2.98 9.32
CA VAL A 90 -12.07 2.44 8.07
C VAL A 90 -12.54 3.32 6.91
N GLU A 91 -11.58 3.89 6.20
CA GLU A 91 -11.79 4.82 5.10
C GLU A 91 -11.14 4.32 3.83
N LEU A 92 -11.71 4.67 2.68
CA LEU A 92 -11.06 4.44 1.40
C LEU A 92 -9.94 5.47 1.23
N ASP A 93 -8.80 5.04 0.70
CA ASP A 93 -7.73 5.97 0.32
C ASP A 93 -8.15 6.85 -0.86
N ASP A 94 -7.37 7.88 -1.16
CA ASP A 94 -7.62 8.79 -2.26
C ASP A 94 -7.74 8.01 -3.59
N GLN A 95 -8.83 8.28 -4.32
CA GLN A 95 -9.09 7.73 -5.65
C GLN A 95 -8.75 8.77 -6.72
N ALA A 96 -8.33 8.30 -7.90
CA ALA A 96 -8.04 9.18 -9.02
C ALA A 96 -9.32 9.78 -9.63
N GLU A 97 -10.40 9.00 -9.65
CA GLU A 97 -11.69 9.37 -10.23
C GLU A 97 -12.82 9.09 -9.23
N GLU A 98 -13.82 9.97 -9.16
CA GLU A 98 -14.98 9.79 -8.27
C GLU A 98 -15.87 8.65 -8.80
N GLY A 99 -16.27 7.73 -7.92
CA GLY A 99 -17.09 6.57 -8.29
C GLY A 99 -16.30 5.40 -8.90
N ALA A 100 -14.98 5.53 -9.03
CA ALA A 100 -14.08 4.48 -9.48
C ALA A 100 -13.24 3.94 -8.32
N LEU A 101 -12.77 2.71 -8.47
CA LEU A 101 -11.91 2.04 -7.48
C LEU A 101 -10.57 1.68 -8.10
N ASP A 102 -9.76 2.71 -8.35
CA ASP A 102 -8.44 2.60 -8.98
C ASP A 102 -7.32 2.39 -7.95
N ASN A 103 -7.58 2.78 -6.70
CA ASN A 103 -6.66 2.60 -5.58
C ASN A 103 -7.34 1.73 -4.51
N PRO A 104 -7.20 0.40 -4.56
CA PRO A 104 -7.85 -0.51 -3.61
C PRO A 104 -7.10 -0.55 -2.27
N GLN A 105 -6.92 0.62 -1.66
CA GLN A 105 -6.31 0.81 -0.35
C GLN A 105 -7.37 1.33 0.62
N VAL A 106 -7.33 0.79 1.83
CA VAL A 106 -8.14 1.27 2.95
C VAL A 106 -7.23 1.74 4.08
N LEU A 107 -7.59 2.87 4.67
CA LEU A 107 -6.97 3.45 5.84
C LEU A 107 -7.74 2.97 7.05
N ILE A 108 -7.04 2.31 7.97
CA ILE A 108 -7.61 1.73 9.18
C ILE A 108 -7.02 2.51 10.35
N THR A 109 -7.86 3.26 11.06
CA THR A 109 -7.50 3.83 12.36
C THR A 109 -7.85 2.81 13.43
N TYR A 110 -6.90 2.48 14.30
CA TYR A 110 -7.06 1.43 15.29
C TYR A 110 -6.45 1.80 16.64
N ASP A 111 -6.99 1.16 17.67
CA ASP A 111 -6.54 1.20 19.06
C ASP A 111 -5.62 0.01 19.39
N PRO A 112 -4.91 0.05 20.54
CA PRO A 112 -4.09 -1.05 21.01
C PRO A 112 -4.85 -2.38 21.05
N GLY A 113 -4.18 -3.45 20.62
CA GLY A 113 -4.73 -4.81 20.62
C GLY A 113 -5.36 -5.24 19.30
N PHE A 114 -5.38 -4.38 18.27
CA PHE A 114 -5.84 -4.78 16.93
C PHE A 114 -5.00 -5.93 16.36
N ASP A 115 -5.64 -7.08 16.08
CA ASP A 115 -5.00 -8.24 15.46
C ASP A 115 -5.16 -8.20 13.93
N LEU A 116 -4.10 -7.73 13.26
CA LEU A 116 -4.05 -7.66 11.80
C LEU A 116 -4.14 -9.05 11.15
N GLY A 117 -3.65 -10.10 11.81
CA GLY A 117 -3.74 -11.48 11.30
C GLY A 117 -5.18 -11.95 11.26
N ALA A 118 -5.92 -11.73 12.35
CA ALA A 118 -7.34 -12.04 12.44
C ALA A 118 -8.18 -11.21 11.45
N ALA A 119 -7.88 -9.92 11.30
CA ALA A 119 -8.53 -9.05 10.33
C ALA A 119 -8.35 -9.55 8.88
N ARG A 120 -7.12 -9.91 8.49
CA ARG A 120 -6.84 -10.46 7.15
C ARG A 120 -7.48 -11.83 6.93
N ALA A 121 -7.56 -12.67 7.96
CA ALA A 121 -8.27 -13.95 7.89
C ALA A 121 -9.78 -13.74 7.66
N ALA A 122 -10.41 -12.82 8.41
CA ALA A 122 -11.83 -12.48 8.23
C ALA A 122 -12.11 -11.90 6.82
N LEU A 123 -11.20 -11.07 6.30
CA LEU A 123 -11.29 -10.59 4.92
C LEU A 123 -11.19 -11.73 3.90
N ALA A 124 -10.27 -12.68 4.10
CA ALA A 124 -10.11 -13.83 3.22
C ALA A 124 -11.37 -14.72 3.17
N GLU A 125 -12.02 -14.96 4.31
CA GLU A 125 -13.30 -15.70 4.39
C GLU A 125 -14.42 -15.02 3.59
N ARG A 126 -14.35 -13.69 3.41
CA ARG A 126 -15.30 -12.90 2.63
C ARG A 126 -14.93 -12.76 1.14
N GLY A 127 -13.85 -13.42 0.71
CA GLY A 127 -13.37 -13.42 -0.66
C GLY A 127 -12.27 -12.40 -0.96
N PHE A 128 -11.72 -11.73 0.06
CA PHE A 128 -10.67 -10.71 -0.06
C PHE A 128 -9.31 -11.24 0.43
N ALA A 129 -8.86 -12.36 -0.14
CA ALA A 129 -7.68 -13.07 0.35
C ALA A 129 -6.37 -12.34 0.04
N LYS A 130 -6.33 -11.55 -1.05
CA LYS A 130 -5.15 -10.78 -1.45
C LYS A 130 -5.12 -9.43 -0.75
N SER A 131 -4.79 -9.45 0.54
CA SER A 131 -4.55 -8.25 1.34
C SER A 131 -3.10 -8.13 1.77
N SER A 132 -2.53 -6.91 1.70
CA SER A 132 -1.15 -6.62 2.11
C SER A 132 -1.04 -5.25 2.75
N VAL A 133 -0.22 -5.14 3.80
CA VAL A 133 0.11 -3.85 4.41
C VAL A 133 0.99 -3.04 3.48
N VAL A 134 0.69 -1.75 3.36
CA VAL A 134 1.50 -0.79 2.63
C VAL A 134 2.33 0.01 3.66
N PRO A 135 3.67 0.07 3.51
CA PRO A 135 4.57 0.75 4.44
C PRO A 135 4.60 2.28 4.28
#